data_AF-A0A4Y2BGJ9-F1
#
_entry.id   AF-A0A4Y2BGJ9-F1
#
_cell.length_a   1.000
_cell.length_b   1.000
_cell.length_c   1.000
_cell.angle_alpha   90.00
_cell.angle_beta   90.00
_cell.angle_gamma   90.00
#
_symmetry.space_group_name_H-M   'P 1'
#
loop_
_entity.id
_entity.type
_entity.pdbx_description
1 polymer ?
#
loop_
_entity_poly.entity_id
_entity_poly.type
_entity_poly.pdbx_seq_one_letter_code
_entity_poly.pdbx_strand_id
1 'polypeptide(L)'
;MSVDETVDRNRRNRGVVRAAVTNVIKSVEAELAKEVSDIEVSQDRLNILVKRETDLQTLDETINGQIKLVELEKEVEHELEYSDSIIRCKGKIWRFIDKHRCSNVDAVVITRHVNNTKLPRIVLDKFGDDIRKFHEFWPSFEAAVHDNPSLTRVEKFEIIVNTRCG
;
A
#
# COMPACT_ATOMS: atom_id res chain seq x y z
N MET A 1 -16.85 2.49 35.78
CA MET A 1 -17.69 2.43 34.57
C MET A 1 -18.23 1.03 34.45
N SER A 2 -19.53 0.89 34.18
CA SER A 2 -20.16 -0.40 33.85
C SER A 2 -19.65 -0.93 32.50
N VAL A 3 -19.77 -2.24 32.28
CA VAL A 3 -19.51 -2.85 30.96
C VAL A 3 -20.40 -2.19 29.90
N ASP A 4 -21.66 -1.93 30.24
CA ASP A 4 -22.65 -1.32 29.36
C ASP A 4 -22.25 0.12 28.94
N GLU A 5 -21.80 0.93 29.90
CA GLU A 5 -21.29 2.29 29.64
C GLU A 5 -20.05 2.29 28.72
N THR A 6 -19.23 1.23 28.81
CA THR A 6 -18.03 1.08 27.98
C THR A 6 -18.39 0.71 26.55
N VAL A 7 -19.31 -0.24 26.36
CA VAL A 7 -19.81 -0.66 25.05
C VAL A 7 -20.49 0.51 24.35
N ASP A 8 -21.32 1.27 25.04
CA ASP A 8 -21.99 2.45 24.49
C ASP A 8 -21.02 3.53 24.01
N ARG A 9 -19.96 3.79 24.79
CA ARG A 9 -18.89 4.72 24.37
C ARG A 9 -18.19 4.20 23.12
N ASN A 10 -17.89 2.90 23.06
CA ASN A 10 -17.24 2.29 21.90
C ASN A 10 -18.13 2.34 20.66
N ARG A 11 -19.44 2.10 20.79
CA ARG A 11 -20.41 2.24 19.68
C ARG A 11 -20.45 3.68 19.13
N ARG A 12 -20.42 4.70 20.01
CA ARG A 12 -20.33 6.11 19.59
C ARG A 12 -19.02 6.40 18.85
N ASN A 13 -17.89 5.96 19.40
CA ASN A 13 -16.58 6.13 18.78
C ASN A 13 -16.52 5.44 17.40
N ARG A 14 -17.07 4.24 17.29
CA ARG A 14 -17.19 3.52 16.03
C ARG A 14 -17.98 4.28 14.99
N GLY A 15 -19.09 4.91 15.39
CA GLY A 15 -19.86 5.80 14.52
C GLY A 15 -19.01 6.96 13.95
N VAL A 16 -18.17 7.57 14.79
CA VAL A 16 -17.24 8.62 14.36
C VAL A 16 -16.20 8.09 13.38
N VAL A 17 -15.60 6.93 13.65
CA VAL A 17 -14.62 6.30 12.75
C VAL A 17 -15.25 5.91 11.42
N ARG A 18 -16.46 5.32 11.42
CA ARG A 18 -17.23 4.98 10.21
C ARG A 18 -17.55 6.22 9.35
N ALA A 19 -17.92 7.32 9.98
CA ALA A 19 -18.13 8.59 9.29
C ALA A 19 -16.83 9.12 8.66
N ALA A 20 -15.72 9.04 9.39
CA ALA A 20 -14.40 9.43 8.88
C ALA A 20 -13.97 8.57 7.69
N VAL A 21 -14.14 7.23 7.77
CA VAL A 21 -13.89 6.29 6.66
C VAL A 21 -14.72 6.67 5.44
N THR A 22 -16.03 6.87 5.61
CA THR A 22 -16.93 7.27 4.53
C THR A 22 -16.46 8.55 3.85
N ASN A 23 -16.01 9.54 4.62
CA ASN A 23 -15.50 10.80 4.07
C ASN A 23 -14.19 10.61 3.31
N VAL A 24 -13.27 9.77 3.80
CA VAL A 24 -12.03 9.45 3.09
C VAL A 24 -12.34 8.75 1.77
N ILE A 25 -13.25 7.77 1.78
CA ILE A 25 -13.69 7.06 0.55
C ILE A 25 -14.25 8.04 -0.47
N LYS A 26 -15.22 8.90 -0.08
CA LYS A 26 -15.78 9.92 -0.97
C LYS A 26 -14.71 10.84 -1.54
N SER A 27 -13.75 11.24 -0.70
CA SER A 27 -12.70 12.15 -1.13
C SER A 27 -11.68 11.48 -2.06
N VAL A 28 -11.40 10.18 -1.88
CA VAL A 28 -10.62 9.37 -2.83
C VAL A 28 -11.36 9.25 -4.16
N GLU A 29 -12.66 8.95 -4.13
CA GLU A 29 -13.44 8.83 -5.37
C GLU A 29 -13.49 10.16 -6.14
N ALA A 30 -13.58 11.29 -5.44
CA ALA A 30 -13.48 12.61 -6.05
C ALA A 30 -12.07 12.90 -6.60
N GLU A 31 -11.00 12.45 -5.93
CA GLU A 31 -9.63 12.60 -6.41
C GLU A 31 -9.42 11.80 -7.70
N LEU A 32 -9.81 10.53 -7.71
CA LEU A 32 -9.64 9.63 -8.86
C LEU A 32 -10.53 9.99 -10.06
N ALA A 33 -11.54 10.83 -9.87
CA ALA A 33 -12.39 11.35 -10.94
C ALA A 33 -11.78 12.56 -11.67
N LYS A 34 -10.69 13.15 -11.16
CA LYS A 34 -10.02 14.29 -11.80
C LYS A 34 -9.26 13.86 -13.05
N GLU A 35 -9.29 14.71 -14.08
CA GLU A 35 -8.50 14.51 -15.31
C GLU A 35 -6.99 14.41 -15.03
N VAL A 36 -6.50 15.20 -14.07
CA VAL A 36 -5.14 15.11 -13.54
C VAL A 36 -5.25 14.77 -12.05
N SER A 37 -5.15 13.49 -11.74
CA SER A 37 -5.18 12.97 -10.37
C SER A 37 -3.77 12.96 -9.76
N ASP A 38 -3.65 13.35 -8.50
CA ASP A 38 -2.37 13.40 -7.79
C ASP A 38 -2.07 12.08 -7.04
N ILE A 39 -0.90 11.50 -7.32
CA ILE A 39 -0.44 10.24 -6.74
C ILE A 39 -0.07 10.36 -5.26
N GLU A 40 0.54 11.47 -4.84
CA GLU A 40 0.91 11.69 -3.44
C GLU A 40 -0.33 11.87 -2.59
N VAL A 41 -1.30 12.66 -3.07
CA VAL A 41 -2.60 12.84 -2.43
C VAL A 41 -3.34 11.50 -2.29
N SER A 42 -3.27 10.64 -3.32
CA SER A 42 -3.89 9.31 -3.27
C SER A 42 -3.20 8.38 -2.26
N GLN A 43 -1.87 8.46 -2.16
CA GLN A 43 -1.07 7.68 -1.20
C GLN A 43 -1.33 8.12 0.25
N ASP A 44 -1.41 9.43 0.51
CA ASP A 44 -1.73 9.96 1.83
C ASP A 44 -3.13 9.52 2.29
N ARG A 45 -4.11 9.55 1.39
CA ARG A 45 -5.46 9.07 1.67
C ARG A 45 -5.49 7.57 1.96
N LEU A 46 -4.68 6.78 1.25
CA LEU A 46 -4.54 5.35 1.53
C LEU A 46 -3.97 5.11 2.94
N ASN A 47 -2.94 5.85 3.34
CA ASN A 47 -2.35 5.75 4.68
C ASN A 47 -3.38 6.10 5.78
N ILE A 48 -4.17 7.16 5.56
CA ILE A 48 -5.26 7.54 6.47
C ILE A 48 -6.30 6.41 6.53
N LEU A 49 -6.72 5.86 5.38
CA LEU A 49 -7.73 4.82 5.31
C LEU A 49 -7.28 3.55 6.04
N VAL A 50 -6.02 3.12 5.86
CA VAL A 50 -5.43 1.98 6.58
C VAL A 50 -5.43 2.21 8.08
N LYS A 51 -5.05 3.40 8.55
CA LYS A 51 -5.11 3.71 9.99
C LYS A 51 -6.53 3.61 10.54
N ARG A 52 -7.52 4.12 9.80
CA ARG A 52 -8.93 4.09 10.23
C ARG A 52 -9.54 2.69 10.17
N GLU A 53 -9.11 1.84 9.25
CA GLU A 53 -9.46 0.42 9.19
C GLU A 53 -9.01 -0.29 10.47
N THR A 54 -7.76 -0.06 10.91
CA THR A 54 -7.26 -0.63 12.18
C THR A 54 -8.00 -0.10 13.41
N ASP A 55 -8.26 1.22 13.46
CA ASP A 55 -9.05 1.83 14.54
C ASP A 55 -10.45 1.17 14.62
N LEU A 56 -11.07 0.91 13.46
CA LEU A 56 -12.39 0.30 13.34
C LEU A 56 -12.39 -1.17 13.77
N GLN A 57 -11.43 -1.98 13.29
CA GLN A 57 -11.26 -3.38 13.69
C GLN A 57 -11.12 -3.52 15.20
N THR A 58 -10.29 -2.67 15.82
CA THR A 58 -10.09 -2.67 17.28
C THR A 58 -11.40 -2.39 18.03
N LEU A 59 -12.20 -1.45 17.53
CA LEU A 59 -13.50 -1.12 18.14
C LEU A 59 -14.51 -2.26 17.96
N ASP A 60 -14.58 -2.85 16.77
CA ASP A 60 -15.50 -3.96 16.49
C ASP A 60 -15.14 -5.20 17.32
N GLU A 61 -13.87 -5.59 17.42
CA GLU A 61 -13.39 -6.67 18.30
C GLU A 61 -13.73 -6.41 19.77
N THR A 62 -13.52 -5.18 20.24
CA THR A 62 -13.82 -4.79 21.63
C THR A 62 -15.32 -4.86 21.92
N ILE A 63 -16.17 -4.39 20.99
CA ILE A 63 -17.63 -4.44 21.13
C ILE A 63 -18.10 -5.90 21.10
N ASN A 64 -17.65 -6.67 20.11
CA ASN A 64 -18.04 -8.07 19.91
C ASN A 64 -17.69 -8.95 21.12
N GLY A 65 -16.57 -8.66 21.82
CA GLY A 65 -16.19 -9.35 23.05
C GLY A 65 -17.02 -9.00 24.29
N GLN A 66 -17.88 -7.99 24.24
CA GLN A 66 -18.63 -7.46 25.39
C GLN A 66 -20.16 -7.54 25.24
N ILE A 67 -20.67 -7.77 24.03
CA ILE A 67 -22.11 -7.87 23.74
C ILE A 67 -22.64 -9.31 23.82
N LYS A 68 -23.97 -9.44 23.90
CA LYS A 68 -24.65 -10.75 23.87
C LYS A 68 -24.68 -11.32 22.45
N LEU A 69 -24.70 -12.65 22.33
CA LEU A 69 -24.72 -13.36 21.05
C LEU A 69 -25.84 -12.90 20.09
N VAL A 70 -27.04 -12.59 20.62
CA VAL A 70 -28.18 -12.13 19.81
C VAL A 70 -27.97 -10.73 19.20
N GLU A 71 -27.13 -9.89 19.81
CA GLU A 71 -26.77 -8.58 19.27
C GLU A 71 -25.62 -8.69 18.26
N LEU A 72 -24.79 -9.74 18.38
CA LEU A 72 -23.60 -9.95 17.55
C LEU A 72 -23.94 -10.13 16.07
N GLU A 73 -24.99 -10.87 15.72
CA GLU A 73 -25.32 -11.14 14.31
C GLU A 73 -25.56 -9.85 13.50
N LYS A 74 -26.30 -8.89 14.07
CA LYS A 74 -26.54 -7.58 13.43
C LYS A 74 -25.28 -6.74 13.35
N GLU A 75 -24.41 -6.84 14.36
CA GLU A 75 -23.16 -6.09 14.39
C GLU A 75 -22.17 -6.59 13.33
N VAL A 76 -22.11 -7.92 13.14
CA VAL A 76 -21.26 -8.57 12.12
C VAL A 76 -21.70 -8.18 10.70
N GLU A 77 -23.00 -8.09 10.42
CA GLU A 77 -23.49 -7.65 9.10
C GLU A 77 -22.96 -6.25 8.75
N HIS A 78 -23.10 -5.28 9.67
CA HIS A 78 -22.58 -3.93 9.46
C HIS A 78 -21.04 -3.88 9.39
N GLU A 79 -20.35 -4.70 10.16
CA GLU A 79 -18.88 -4.79 10.11
C GLU A 79 -18.40 -5.18 8.70
N LEU A 80 -19.03 -6.19 8.10
CA LEU A 80 -18.69 -6.68 6.76
C LEU A 80 -18.92 -5.60 5.69
N GLU A 81 -20.02 -4.84 5.75
CA GLU A 81 -20.30 -3.76 4.78
C GLU A 81 -19.18 -2.70 4.73
N TYR A 82 -18.68 -2.30 5.90
CA TYR A 82 -17.58 -1.32 5.98
C TYR A 82 -16.25 -1.92 5.57
N SER A 83 -15.98 -3.17 5.95
CA SER A 83 -14.77 -3.90 5.53
C SER A 83 -14.69 -3.99 4.00
N ASP A 84 -15.77 -4.43 3.35
CA ASP A 84 -15.86 -4.54 1.90
C ASP A 84 -15.70 -3.18 1.20
N SER A 85 -16.27 -2.13 1.77
CA SER A 85 -16.15 -0.77 1.25
C SER A 85 -14.70 -0.25 1.32
N ILE A 86 -14.00 -0.51 2.42
CA ILE A 86 -12.60 -0.15 2.61
C ILE A 86 -11.70 -0.93 1.63
N ILE A 87 -11.87 -2.25 1.55
CA ILE A 87 -11.12 -3.12 0.64
C ILE A 87 -11.26 -2.64 -0.82
N ARG A 88 -12.50 -2.36 -1.24
CA ARG A 88 -12.79 -1.87 -2.58
C ARG A 88 -12.11 -0.52 -2.85
N CYS A 89 -12.15 0.40 -1.89
CA CYS A 89 -11.51 1.70 -2.01
C CYS A 89 -9.98 1.57 -2.10
N LYS A 90 -9.35 0.82 -1.19
CA LYS A 90 -7.91 0.51 -1.24
C LYS A 90 -7.51 -0.07 -2.59
N GLY A 91 -8.28 -1.04 -3.10
CA GLY A 91 -8.04 -1.64 -4.42
C GLY A 91 -8.17 -0.67 -5.59
N LYS A 92 -8.99 0.39 -5.51
CA LYS A 92 -9.02 1.46 -6.52
C LYS A 92 -7.73 2.29 -6.47
N ILE A 93 -7.30 2.70 -5.26
CA ILE A 93 -6.09 3.50 -5.06
C ILE A 93 -4.84 2.75 -5.52
N TRP A 94 -4.70 1.47 -5.14
CA TRP A 94 -3.56 0.66 -5.56
C TRP A 94 -3.46 0.52 -7.08
N ARG A 95 -4.58 0.29 -7.79
CA ARG A 95 -4.61 0.23 -9.25
C ARG A 95 -4.21 1.56 -9.90
N PHE A 96 -4.64 2.67 -9.30
CA PHE A 96 -4.25 4.00 -9.75
C PHE A 96 -2.74 4.24 -9.60
N ILE A 97 -2.18 3.94 -8.43
CA ILE A 97 -0.74 4.06 -8.17
C ILE A 97 0.07 3.17 -9.13
N ASP A 98 -0.34 1.92 -9.31
CA ASP A 98 0.36 0.97 -10.17
C ASP A 98 0.37 1.42 -11.64
N LYS A 99 -0.76 1.94 -12.13
CA LYS A 99 -0.85 2.53 -13.47
C LYS A 99 0.11 3.71 -13.65
N HIS A 100 0.19 4.61 -12.67
CA HIS A 100 1.14 5.73 -12.71
C HIS A 100 2.60 5.27 -12.71
N ARG A 101 2.93 4.21 -11.96
CA ARG A 101 4.28 3.64 -11.94
C ARG A 101 4.67 3.07 -13.30
N CYS A 102 3.77 2.36 -13.98
CA CYS A 102 4.03 1.80 -15.31
C CYS A 102 4.18 2.89 -16.38
N SER A 103 3.28 3.88 -16.42
CA SER A 103 3.32 4.93 -17.46
C SER A 103 4.56 5.83 -17.38
N ASN A 104 5.09 6.07 -16.17
CA ASN A 104 6.30 6.88 -16.00
C ASN A 104 7.57 6.13 -16.42
N VAL A 105 7.60 4.80 -16.23
CA VAL A 105 8.70 3.96 -16.72
C VAL A 105 8.74 3.98 -18.24
N ASP A 106 7.62 3.83 -18.94
CA ASP A 106 7.61 3.82 -20.42
C ASP A 106 8.10 5.15 -21.02
N ALA A 107 7.67 6.30 -20.45
CA ALA A 107 8.11 7.61 -20.90
C ALA A 107 9.62 7.85 -20.66
N VAL A 108 10.14 7.43 -19.50
CA VAL A 108 11.57 7.54 -19.17
C VAL A 108 12.42 6.56 -20.00
N VAL A 109 11.94 5.33 -20.24
CA VAL A 109 12.59 4.33 -21.09
C VAL A 109 12.73 4.86 -22.51
N ILE A 110 11.65 5.38 -23.10
CA ILE A 110 11.67 5.93 -24.47
C ILE A 110 12.68 7.08 -24.54
N THR A 111 12.61 8.05 -23.62
CA THR A 111 13.52 9.21 -23.61
C THR A 111 14.99 8.81 -23.41
N ARG A 112 15.27 7.79 -22.59
CA ARG A 112 16.64 7.26 -22.41
C ARG A 112 17.14 6.47 -23.60
N HIS A 113 16.29 5.70 -24.28
CA HIS A 113 16.70 4.93 -25.47
C HIS A 113 17.14 5.84 -26.62
N VAL A 114 16.59 7.06 -26.72
CA VAL A 114 17.05 8.05 -27.70
C VAL A 114 18.40 8.66 -27.32
N ASN A 115 18.75 8.71 -26.03
CA ASN A 115 19.87 9.50 -25.52
C ASN A 115 21.08 8.69 -25.00
N ASN A 116 20.92 7.41 -24.67
CA ASN A 116 22.00 6.59 -24.11
C ASN A 116 22.05 5.20 -24.75
N THR A 117 23.05 4.96 -25.59
CA THR A 117 23.42 3.64 -26.13
C THR A 117 24.41 2.88 -25.23
N LYS A 118 24.68 3.37 -24.01
CA LYS A 118 25.58 2.73 -23.05
C LYS A 118 24.94 2.71 -21.65
N LEU A 119 24.71 1.50 -21.13
CA LEU A 119 24.24 1.28 -19.77
C LEU A 119 25.22 1.93 -18.76
N PRO A 120 24.73 2.57 -17.69
CA PRO A 120 25.56 2.96 -16.56
C PRO A 120 26.25 1.71 -16.00
N ARG A 121 27.59 1.71 -15.96
CA ARG A 121 28.36 0.57 -15.44
C ARG A 121 28.24 0.55 -13.92
N ILE A 122 27.20 -0.07 -13.40
CA ILE A 122 27.07 -0.34 -11.97
C ILE A 122 28.06 -1.46 -11.64
N VAL A 123 29.07 -1.13 -10.85
CA VAL A 123 30.02 -2.10 -10.32
C VAL A 123 29.41 -2.67 -9.04
N LEU A 124 28.77 -3.84 -9.16
CA LEU A 124 28.36 -4.64 -8.01
C LEU A 124 29.38 -5.74 -7.79
N ASP A 125 29.70 -6.01 -6.53
CA ASP A 125 30.40 -7.23 -6.19
C ASP A 125 29.51 -8.43 -6.56
N LYS A 126 30.09 -9.41 -7.27
CA LYS A 126 29.36 -10.65 -7.57
C LYS A 126 29.05 -11.34 -6.25
N PHE A 127 27.79 -11.70 -6.04
CA PHE A 127 27.40 -12.50 -4.90
C PHE A 127 28.05 -13.89 -5.05
N GLY A 128 29.13 -14.15 -4.30
CA GLY A 128 29.74 -15.48 -4.28
C GLY A 128 28.83 -16.49 -3.58
N ASP A 129 29.03 -17.78 -3.83
CA ASP A 129 28.21 -18.91 -3.32
C ASP A 129 28.18 -19.05 -1.78
N ASP A 130 28.77 -18.12 -1.04
CA ASP A 130 28.71 -18.09 0.42
C ASP A 130 27.45 -17.37 0.91
N ILE A 131 26.41 -18.16 1.20
CA ILE A 131 25.13 -17.67 1.73
C ILE A 131 25.27 -16.82 2.99
N ARG A 132 26.35 -16.97 3.77
CA ARG A 132 26.59 -16.18 4.99
C ARG A 132 26.84 -14.71 4.70
N LYS A 133 27.26 -14.38 3.48
CA LYS A 133 27.48 -13.00 3.01
C LYS A 133 26.23 -12.38 2.39
N PHE A 134 25.11 -13.10 2.32
CA PHE A 134 23.87 -12.57 1.74
C PHE A 134 23.37 -11.34 2.48
N HIS A 135 23.49 -11.32 3.80
CA HIS A 135 23.06 -10.18 4.61
C HIS A 135 23.91 -8.92 4.36
N GLU A 136 25.15 -9.07 3.92
CA GLU A 136 26.06 -7.96 3.59
C GLU A 136 25.84 -7.48 2.16
N PHE A 137 25.56 -8.42 1.25
CA PHE A 137 25.31 -8.16 -0.16
C PHE A 137 23.94 -7.51 -0.42
N TRP A 138 22.87 -8.04 0.18
CA TRP A 138 21.50 -7.64 -0.13
C TRP A 138 21.24 -6.13 0.04
N PRO A 139 21.66 -5.47 1.14
CA PRO A 139 21.42 -4.03 1.30
C PRO A 139 22.08 -3.18 0.22
N SER A 140 23.27 -3.58 -0.25
CA SER A 140 23.98 -2.88 -1.34
C SER A 140 23.28 -3.08 -2.69
N PHE A 141 22.87 -4.32 -2.97
CA PHE A 141 22.12 -4.66 -4.18
C PHE A 141 20.74 -3.98 -4.22
N GLU A 142 20.03 -3.99 -3.09
CA GLU A 142 18.71 -3.38 -2.92
C GLU A 142 18.78 -1.87 -3.19
N ALA A 143 19.72 -1.17 -2.55
CA ALA A 143 19.90 0.26 -2.77
C ALA A 143 20.35 0.61 -4.20
N ALA A 144 21.28 -0.17 -4.78
CA ALA A 144 21.88 0.15 -6.07
C ALA A 144 21.03 -0.25 -7.29
N VAL A 145 20.19 -1.29 -7.15
CA VAL A 145 19.42 -1.89 -8.25
C VAL A 145 17.93 -1.90 -7.97
N HIS A 146 17.49 -2.44 -6.84
CA HIS A 146 16.06 -2.64 -6.56
C HIS A 146 15.34 -1.30 -6.38
N ASP A 147 15.86 -0.45 -5.51
CA ASP A 147 15.28 0.84 -5.15
C ASP A 147 15.72 1.96 -6.08
N ASN A 148 16.70 1.71 -6.94
CA ASN A 148 17.22 2.71 -7.84
C ASN A 148 16.16 3.11 -8.89
N PRO A 149 15.63 4.36 -8.85
CA PRO A 149 14.62 4.83 -9.80
C PRO A 149 15.25 5.19 -11.15
N SER A 150 16.59 5.28 -11.22
CA SER A 150 17.32 5.57 -12.44
C SER A 150 17.49 4.34 -13.33
N LEU A 151 17.07 3.16 -12.91
CA LEU A 151 17.14 1.93 -13.71
C LEU A 151 15.74 1.48 -14.11
N THR A 152 15.60 1.09 -15.36
CA THR A 152 14.39 0.50 -15.91
C THR A 152 14.27 -0.96 -15.49
N ARG A 153 13.07 -1.53 -15.61
CA ARG A 153 12.82 -2.94 -15.31
C ARG A 153 13.70 -3.87 -16.16
N VAL A 154 13.97 -3.50 -17.42
CA VAL A 154 14.83 -4.28 -18.34
C VAL A 154 16.30 -4.21 -17.89
N GLU A 155 16.82 -3.02 -17.57
CA GLU A 155 18.19 -2.86 -17.07
C GLU A 155 18.40 -3.59 -15.74
N LYS A 156 17.42 -3.53 -14.82
CA LYS A 156 17.45 -4.31 -13.58
C LYS A 156 17.50 -5.81 -13.86
N PHE A 157 16.72 -6.29 -14.82
CA PHE A 157 16.73 -7.70 -15.23
C PHE A 157 18.08 -8.10 -15.82
N GLU A 158 18.67 -7.29 -16.71
CA GLU A 158 20.00 -7.54 -17.27
C GLU A 158 21.09 -7.56 -16.19
N ILE A 159 21.02 -6.64 -15.21
CA ILE A 159 21.95 -6.63 -14.07
C ILE A 159 21.78 -7.90 -13.24
N ILE A 160 20.54 -8.30 -12.91
CA ILE A 160 20.26 -9.54 -12.17
C ILE A 160 20.80 -10.76 -12.92
N VAL A 161 20.61 -10.83 -14.23
CA VAL A 161 21.11 -11.94 -15.06
C VAL A 161 22.64 -11.96 -15.07
N ASN A 162 23.30 -10.79 -15.14
CA ASN A 162 24.75 -10.69 -15.14
C ASN A 162 25.41 -10.87 -13.75
N THR A 163 24.68 -10.64 -12.66
CA THR A 163 25.17 -10.84 -11.29
C THR A 163 24.86 -12.23 -10.73
N ARG A 164 24.00 -13.01 -11.38
CA ARG A 164 23.85 -14.45 -11.09
C ARG A 164 25.13 -15.19 -11.52
N CYS A 165 25.68 -15.98 -10.62
CA CYS A 165 26.80 -16.88 -10.92
C CYS A 165 26.46 -17.80 -12.09
N GLY A 166 27.45 -18.04 -12.95
CA GLY A 166 27.46 -19.19 -13.86
C GLY A 166 28.01 -20.41 -13.15
#